data_AF-A0A4Q3GUM3-F1
#
_entry.id   AF-A0A4Q3GUM3-F1
#
_cell.length_a   1.000
_cell.length_b   1.000
_cell.length_c   1.000
_cell.angle_alpha   90.00
_cell.angle_beta   90.00
_cell.angle_gamma   90.00
#
_symmetry.space_group_name_H-M   'P 1'
#
loop_
_entity.id
_entity.type
_entity.pdbx_description
1 polymer ?
#
loop_
_entity_poly.entity_id
_entity_poly.type
_entity_poly.pdbx_seq_one_letter_code
_entity_poly.pdbx_strand_id
1 'polypeptide(L)'
;MGFRHPGSAARRADGPLPHSVPRLRDAAALRTQLHRRPLRRPAAALHRGVPAMKSASLTSGTLILIASAGLTAFGGNAFALHMVVHMAIVAMAAPMIALGIRSTSLDLSTRLTWITPLTASLIELVTVIFWHLPQIRLVADQSLIVTLFEQIAFFAAGLLLWLSCLSAPPLAGVGGLLFTSMHMTLIGVLLALAPRPLYGVGAVTCLGMPLSAAADQQVGGVAMLLVGAVSYLVGGIALLNRLVAATPDGPERAR
;
A
#
# COMPACT_ATOMS: atom_id res chain seq x y z
N MET A 1 -35.46 -29.68 94.62
CA MET A 1 -36.89 -29.39 94.37
C MET A 1 -37.01 -28.63 93.07
N GLY A 2 -37.46 -29.31 92.01
CA GLY A 2 -37.75 -28.66 90.73
C GLY A 2 -39.22 -28.26 90.65
N PHE A 3 -39.54 -27.25 89.84
CA PHE A 3 -40.86 -27.10 89.22
C PHE A 3 -40.74 -26.52 87.80
N ARG A 4 -41.70 -26.96 86.98
CA ARG A 4 -41.74 -27.01 85.51
C ARG A 4 -42.11 -25.69 84.81
N HIS A 5 -41.74 -25.61 83.52
CA HIS A 5 -42.38 -24.82 82.44
C HIS A 5 -43.87 -25.19 82.21
N PRO A 6 -44.71 -24.31 81.64
CA PRO A 6 -44.98 -24.27 80.17
C PRO A 6 -45.23 -22.81 79.64
N GLY A 7 -45.06 -22.42 78.37
CA GLY A 7 -45.82 -22.78 77.16
C GLY A 7 -46.12 -21.48 76.36
N SER A 8 -45.50 -21.30 75.18
CA SER A 8 -46.12 -21.17 73.83
C SER A 8 -47.15 -20.04 73.58
N ALA A 9 -46.84 -19.12 72.65
CA ALA A 9 -47.68 -18.81 71.48
C ALA A 9 -47.02 -17.76 70.57
N ALA A 10 -47.04 -18.03 69.27
CA ALA A 10 -46.53 -17.21 68.18
C ALA A 10 -47.43 -16.00 67.86
N ARG A 11 -46.84 -14.91 67.36
CA ARG A 11 -47.44 -14.11 66.27
C ARG A 11 -46.39 -13.27 65.55
N ARG A 12 -46.18 -13.54 64.26
CA ARG A 12 -45.56 -12.61 63.31
C ARG A 12 -46.52 -11.44 63.06
N ALA A 13 -45.98 -10.24 62.92
CA ALA A 13 -46.59 -9.19 62.10
C ALA A 13 -45.49 -8.26 61.59
N ASP A 14 -45.34 -8.29 60.27
CA ASP A 14 -44.49 -7.45 59.45
C ASP A 14 -44.94 -5.97 59.45
N GLY A 15 -43.97 -5.05 59.41
CA GLY A 15 -44.17 -3.62 59.17
C GLY A 15 -42.84 -2.94 58.81
N PRO A 16 -42.78 -2.09 57.78
CA PRO A 16 -41.60 -1.95 56.92
C PRO A 16 -40.47 -1.09 57.51
N LEU A 17 -39.24 -1.57 57.36
CA LEU A 17 -38.01 -0.80 57.54
C LEU A 17 -37.84 0.22 56.39
N PRO A 18 -37.28 1.42 56.66
CA PRO A 18 -37.13 2.48 55.67
C PRO A 18 -36.13 2.11 54.54
N HIS A 19 -36.42 2.62 53.34
CA HIS A 19 -35.62 2.47 52.13
C HIS A 19 -34.13 2.78 52.38
N SER A 20 -33.31 1.75 52.23
CA SER A 20 -31.85 1.85 52.25
C SER A 20 -31.36 2.55 50.99
N VAL A 21 -30.78 3.74 51.18
CA VAL A 21 -30.09 4.49 50.12
C VAL A 21 -28.93 3.64 49.58
N PRO A 22 -28.73 3.53 48.24
CA PRO A 22 -27.66 2.72 47.68
C PRO A 22 -26.31 3.29 48.13
N ARG A 23 -25.46 2.43 48.71
CA ARG A 23 -24.12 2.82 49.13
C ARG A 23 -23.30 3.16 47.88
N LEU A 24 -22.53 4.25 47.92
CA LEU A 24 -21.58 4.70 46.89
C LEU A 24 -20.60 3.61 46.37
N ARG A 25 -20.49 2.47 47.05
CA ARG A 25 -19.71 1.31 46.60
C ARG A 25 -20.37 0.53 45.45
N ASP A 26 -21.69 0.59 45.30
CA ASP A 26 -22.41 -0.11 44.23
C ASP A 26 -22.30 0.64 42.88
N ALA A 27 -22.12 1.96 42.90
CA ALA A 27 -21.87 2.75 41.70
C ALA A 27 -20.50 2.47 41.06
N ALA A 28 -19.48 2.13 41.87
CA ALA A 28 -18.16 1.74 41.39
C ALA A 28 -18.16 0.34 40.76
N ALA A 29 -18.97 -0.58 41.30
CA ALA A 29 -19.19 -1.90 40.72
C ALA A 29 -19.97 -1.82 39.39
N LEU A 30 -20.92 -0.88 39.27
CA LEU A 30 -21.69 -0.69 38.03
C LEU A 30 -20.86 0.00 36.93
N ARG A 31 -20.00 0.97 37.28
CA ARG A 31 -19.08 1.62 36.33
C ARG A 31 -18.01 0.68 35.77
N THR A 32 -17.56 -0.30 36.55
CA THR A 32 -16.57 -1.29 36.09
C THR A 32 -17.17 -2.36 35.17
N GLN A 33 -18.49 -2.59 35.21
CA GLN A 33 -19.16 -3.52 34.30
C GLN A 33 -19.49 -2.91 32.93
N LEU A 34 -19.75 -1.60 32.85
CA LEU A 34 -20.10 -0.94 31.57
C LEU A 34 -18.90 -0.63 30.67
N HIS A 35 -17.66 -0.78 31.15
CA HIS A 35 -16.45 -0.55 30.35
C HIS A 35 -15.78 -1.83 29.83
N ARG A 36 -16.39 -2.99 30.05
CA ARG A 36 -15.97 -4.26 29.43
C ARG A 36 -16.98 -4.70 28.39
N ARG A 37 -17.22 -3.87 27.36
CA ARG A 37 -17.67 -4.44 26.08
C ARG A 37 -16.47 -5.18 25.50
N PRO A 38 -16.50 -6.52 25.40
CA PRO A 38 -15.46 -7.21 24.67
C PRO A 38 -15.64 -6.84 23.21
N LEU A 39 -14.73 -6.01 22.68
CA LEU A 39 -14.48 -5.88 21.24
C LEU A 39 -13.84 -7.18 20.73
N ARG A 40 -14.46 -8.34 21.03
CA ARG A 40 -14.21 -9.59 20.32
C ARG A 40 -14.87 -9.44 18.96
N ARG A 41 -14.26 -8.63 18.09
CA ARG A 41 -14.38 -8.87 16.65
C ARG A 41 -14.00 -10.34 16.46
N PRO A 42 -14.83 -11.16 15.80
CA PRO A 42 -14.52 -12.58 15.65
C PRO A 42 -13.20 -12.66 14.87
N ALA A 43 -12.15 -13.19 15.50
CA ALA A 43 -10.85 -13.38 14.88
C ALA A 43 -10.97 -14.09 13.51
N ALA A 44 -11.97 -14.96 13.37
CA ALA A 44 -12.33 -15.63 12.13
C ALA A 44 -12.74 -14.71 10.96
N ALA A 45 -13.26 -13.50 11.21
CA ALA A 45 -13.57 -12.52 10.17
C ALA A 45 -12.30 -11.77 9.72
N LEU A 46 -11.38 -11.47 10.64
CA LEU A 46 -10.07 -10.89 10.33
C LEU A 46 -9.19 -11.90 9.56
N HIS A 47 -9.19 -13.17 9.97
CA HIS A 47 -8.43 -14.22 9.29
C HIS A 47 -8.98 -14.58 7.91
N ARG A 48 -10.28 -14.41 7.63
CA ARG A 48 -10.85 -14.53 6.27
C ARG A 48 -10.61 -13.29 5.41
N GLY A 49 -10.54 -12.10 6.01
CA GLY A 49 -10.33 -10.84 5.29
C GLY A 49 -8.94 -10.71 4.69
N VAL A 50 -7.88 -11.16 5.39
CA VAL A 50 -6.50 -11.01 4.91
C VAL A 50 -6.21 -11.81 3.63
N PRO A 51 -6.58 -13.11 3.50
CA PRO A 51 -6.43 -13.85 2.25
C PRO A 51 -7.26 -13.27 1.11
N ALA A 52 -8.50 -12.85 1.37
CA ALA A 52 -9.36 -12.25 0.35
C ALA A 52 -8.79 -10.92 -0.19
N MET A 53 -8.24 -10.07 0.69
CA MET A 53 -7.58 -8.83 0.27
C MET A 53 -6.31 -9.10 -0.53
N LYS A 54 -5.49 -10.09 -0.15
CA LYS A 54 -4.31 -10.49 -0.94
C LYS A 54 -4.68 -11.00 -2.32
N SER A 55 -5.70 -11.85 -2.41
CA SER A 55 -6.22 -12.34 -3.69
C SER A 55 -6.77 -11.20 -4.55
N ALA A 56 -7.58 -10.30 -3.99
CA ALA A 56 -8.11 -9.15 -4.71
C ALA A 56 -7.00 -8.22 -5.22
N SER A 57 -5.98 -7.96 -4.40
CA SER A 57 -4.80 -7.17 -4.79
C SER A 57 -4.04 -7.84 -5.93
N LEU A 58 -3.76 -9.14 -5.82
CA LEU A 58 -3.06 -9.90 -6.85
C LEU A 58 -3.84 -9.90 -8.17
N THR A 59 -5.13 -10.22 -8.14
CA THR A 59 -5.99 -10.23 -9.34
C THR A 59 -6.02 -8.86 -9.99
N SER A 60 -6.22 -7.79 -9.22
CA SER A 60 -6.25 -6.42 -9.76
C SER A 60 -4.92 -6.02 -10.38
N GLY A 61 -3.80 -6.31 -9.72
CA GLY A 61 -2.47 -6.02 -10.25
C GLY A 61 -2.16 -6.81 -11.52
N THR A 62 -2.56 -8.09 -11.59
CA THR A 62 -2.43 -8.91 -12.80
C THR A 62 -3.30 -8.39 -13.95
N LEU A 63 -4.53 -7.95 -13.68
CA LEU A 63 -5.40 -7.35 -14.70
C LEU A 63 -4.80 -6.06 -15.27
N ILE A 64 -4.24 -5.20 -14.40
CA ILE A 64 -3.55 -3.97 -14.84
C ILE A 64 -2.33 -4.33 -15.71
N LEU A 65 -1.55 -5.36 -15.32
CA LEU A 65 -0.39 -5.80 -16.09
C LEU A 65 -0.79 -6.33 -17.48
N ILE A 66 -1.86 -7.14 -17.56
CA ILE A 66 -2.39 -7.66 -18.84
C ILE A 66 -2.90 -6.51 -19.71
N ALA A 67 -3.65 -5.57 -19.14
CA ALA A 67 -4.13 -4.39 -19.87
C ALA A 67 -2.95 -3.54 -20.39
N SER A 68 -1.92 -3.36 -19.57
CA SER A 68 -0.69 -2.64 -19.94
C SER A 68 0.02 -3.33 -21.10
N ALA A 69 0.17 -4.65 -21.09
CA ALA A 69 0.76 -5.41 -22.18
C ALA A 69 -0.06 -5.29 -23.49
N GLY A 70 -1.39 -5.30 -23.39
CA GLY A 70 -2.28 -5.05 -24.53
C GLY A 70 -2.10 -3.65 -25.12
N LEU A 71 -2.05 -2.62 -24.27
CA LEU A 71 -1.77 -1.24 -24.69
C LEU A 71 -0.37 -1.11 -25.31
N THR A 72 0.64 -1.79 -24.79
CA THR A 72 1.97 -1.82 -25.43
C THR A 72 1.93 -2.44 -26.82
N ALA A 73 1.19 -3.53 -26.99
CA ALA A 73 1.13 -4.24 -28.27
C ALA A 73 0.29 -3.54 -29.34
N PHE A 74 -0.77 -2.84 -28.94
CA PHE A 74 -1.78 -2.30 -29.86
C PHE A 74 -2.01 -0.79 -29.77
N GLY A 75 -1.38 -0.11 -28.81
CA GLY A 75 -1.61 1.31 -28.52
C GLY A 75 -0.88 2.29 -29.43
N GLY A 76 -0.01 1.80 -30.31
CA GLY A 76 0.83 2.63 -31.17
C GLY A 76 2.02 3.24 -30.43
N ASN A 77 2.64 4.25 -31.05
CA ASN A 77 3.97 4.74 -30.66
C ASN A 77 3.95 6.12 -29.96
N ALA A 78 2.81 6.50 -29.36
CA ALA A 78 2.73 7.74 -28.60
C ALA A 78 3.52 7.63 -27.30
N PHE A 79 4.40 8.60 -27.04
CA PHE A 79 5.21 8.65 -25.83
C PHE A 79 4.33 8.83 -24.59
N ALA A 80 3.27 9.64 -24.65
CA ALA A 80 2.34 9.78 -23.53
C ALA A 80 1.69 8.44 -23.15
N LEU A 81 1.29 7.64 -24.14
CA LEU A 81 0.70 6.33 -23.88
C LEU A 81 1.72 5.39 -23.27
N HIS A 82 2.95 5.38 -23.80
CA HIS A 82 4.05 4.62 -23.21
C HIS A 82 4.30 5.00 -21.75
N MET A 83 4.31 6.29 -21.40
CA MET A 83 4.44 6.76 -20.02
C MET A 83 3.29 6.28 -19.12
N VAL A 84 2.04 6.33 -19.61
CA VAL A 84 0.88 5.81 -18.88
C VAL A 84 1.04 4.31 -18.60
N VAL A 85 1.43 3.52 -19.59
CA VAL A 85 1.67 2.08 -19.44
C VAL A 85 2.82 1.83 -18.46
N HIS A 86 3.95 2.52 -18.62
CA HIS A 86 5.09 2.43 -17.71
C HIS A 86 4.64 2.67 -16.26
N MET A 87 3.91 3.76 -16.00
CA MET A 87 3.41 4.09 -14.66
C MET A 87 2.38 3.07 -14.14
N ALA A 88 1.49 2.57 -15.00
CA ALA A 88 0.56 1.52 -14.62
C ALA A 88 1.30 0.24 -14.16
N ILE A 89 2.42 -0.09 -14.79
CA ILE A 89 3.24 -1.24 -14.42
C ILE A 89 3.98 -1.00 -13.10
N VAL A 90 4.81 0.05 -13.01
CA VAL A 90 5.74 0.24 -11.87
C VAL A 90 5.06 0.75 -10.61
N ALA A 91 4.03 1.59 -10.77
CA ALA A 91 3.40 2.31 -9.66
C ALA A 91 2.02 1.76 -9.29
N MET A 92 1.43 0.85 -10.08
CA MET A 92 0.12 0.25 -9.75
C MET A 92 0.17 -1.28 -9.74
N ALA A 93 0.53 -1.93 -10.84
CA ALA A 93 0.56 -3.39 -10.94
C ALA A 93 1.57 -4.01 -9.96
N ALA A 94 2.81 -3.51 -9.98
CA ALA A 94 3.89 -4.00 -9.13
C ALA A 94 3.57 -3.96 -7.62
N PRO A 95 3.11 -2.84 -7.01
CA PRO A 95 2.75 -2.83 -5.58
C PRO A 95 1.60 -3.78 -5.25
N MET A 96 0.58 -3.84 -6.12
CA MET A 96 -0.58 -4.70 -5.90
C MET A 96 -0.22 -6.18 -5.97
N ILE A 97 0.64 -6.57 -6.91
CA ILE A 97 1.17 -7.93 -7.01
C ILE A 97 2.08 -8.23 -5.82
N ALA A 98 2.98 -7.30 -5.45
CA ALA A 98 3.88 -7.46 -4.29
C ALA A 98 3.10 -7.72 -2.99
N LEU A 99 2.00 -6.98 -2.75
CA LEU A 99 1.12 -7.20 -1.60
C LEU A 99 0.44 -8.58 -1.63
N GLY A 100 0.07 -9.06 -2.81
CA GLY A 100 -0.58 -10.36 -3.01
C GLY A 100 0.36 -11.55 -2.80
N ILE A 101 1.61 -11.45 -3.28
CA ILE A 101 2.58 -12.55 -3.23
C ILE A 101 3.46 -12.53 -1.98
N ARG A 102 3.47 -11.45 -1.21
CA ARG A 102 4.23 -11.38 0.04
C ARG A 102 3.86 -12.54 0.97
N SER A 103 4.88 -13.13 1.61
CA SER A 103 4.79 -14.30 2.50
C SER A 103 4.30 -15.58 1.81
N THR A 104 4.50 -15.70 0.50
CA THR A 104 4.29 -16.93 -0.27
C THR A 104 5.62 -17.47 -0.79
N SER A 105 5.63 -18.62 -1.46
CA SER A 105 6.83 -19.19 -2.09
C SER A 105 7.44 -18.31 -3.19
N LEU A 106 6.64 -17.37 -3.74
CA LEU A 106 7.01 -16.41 -4.78
C LEU A 106 7.62 -15.12 -4.22
N ASP A 107 7.71 -14.98 -2.90
CA ASP A 107 8.27 -13.79 -2.26
C ASP A 107 9.80 -13.75 -2.40
N LEU A 108 10.27 -13.07 -3.46
CA LEU A 108 11.70 -12.91 -3.76
C LEU A 108 12.47 -12.21 -2.65
N SER A 109 11.83 -11.38 -1.82
CA SER A 109 12.53 -10.67 -0.72
C SER A 109 13.07 -11.62 0.35
N THR A 110 12.47 -12.80 0.48
CA THR A 110 12.96 -13.85 1.39
C THR A 110 14.14 -14.64 0.83
N ARG A 111 14.31 -14.64 -0.51
CA ARG A 111 15.37 -15.36 -1.21
C ARG A 111 16.58 -14.47 -1.51
N LEU A 112 16.33 -13.20 -1.81
CA LEU A 112 17.33 -12.20 -2.19
C LEU A 112 17.60 -11.25 -1.01
N THR A 113 18.08 -11.78 0.11
CA THR A 113 18.26 -11.03 1.37
C THR A 113 19.28 -9.88 1.26
N TRP A 114 20.14 -9.89 0.24
CA TRP A 114 21.10 -8.82 -0.05
C TRP A 114 20.45 -7.61 -0.76
N ILE A 115 19.22 -7.75 -1.26
CA ILE A 115 18.49 -6.67 -1.93
C ILE A 115 17.70 -5.85 -0.90
N THR A 116 18.37 -4.87 -0.32
CA THR A 116 17.77 -3.84 0.53
C THR A 116 16.83 -2.92 -0.27
N PRO A 117 15.92 -2.18 0.40
CA PRO A 117 15.10 -1.15 -0.27
C PRO A 117 15.92 -0.14 -1.06
N LEU A 118 17.07 0.30 -0.53
CA LEU A 118 17.94 1.26 -1.21
C LEU A 118 18.56 0.64 -2.48
N THR A 119 19.10 -0.57 -2.39
CA THR A 119 19.68 -1.23 -3.57
C THR A 119 18.62 -1.57 -4.62
N ALA A 120 17.41 -1.95 -4.22
CA ALA A 120 16.29 -2.13 -5.14
C ALA A 120 15.91 -0.81 -5.85
N SER A 121 15.88 0.31 -5.11
CA SER A 121 15.61 1.63 -5.69
C SER A 121 16.72 2.12 -6.63
N LEU A 122 17.98 1.71 -6.40
CA LEU A 122 19.09 1.99 -7.32
C LEU A 122 19.00 1.13 -8.59
N ILE A 123 18.63 -0.14 -8.48
CA ILE A 123 18.38 -1.02 -9.64
C ILE A 123 17.26 -0.42 -10.50
N GLU A 124 16.19 0.03 -9.84
CA GLU A 124 15.06 0.66 -10.52
C GLU A 124 15.45 2.00 -11.17
N LEU A 125 16.20 2.86 -10.47
CA LEU A 125 16.80 4.07 -11.06
C LEU A 125 17.61 3.77 -12.33
N VAL A 126 18.53 2.81 -12.27
CA VAL A 126 19.37 2.45 -13.42
C VAL A 126 18.52 1.91 -14.57
N THR A 127 17.53 1.08 -14.25
CA THR A 127 16.59 0.54 -15.25
C THR A 127 15.81 1.66 -15.92
N VAL A 128 15.23 2.58 -15.14
CA VAL A 128 14.44 3.71 -15.64
C VAL A 128 15.30 4.64 -16.48
N ILE A 129 16.46 5.08 -15.97
CA ILE A 129 17.35 5.97 -16.72
C ILE A 129 17.77 5.33 -18.05
N PHE A 130 18.16 4.05 -18.03
CA PHE A 130 18.61 3.35 -19.23
C PHE A 130 17.56 3.37 -20.34
N TRP A 131 16.30 3.05 -20.01
CA TRP A 131 15.20 3.04 -20.98
C TRP A 131 14.75 4.45 -21.40
N HIS A 132 14.97 5.45 -20.54
CA HIS A 132 14.76 6.87 -20.86
C HIS A 132 15.96 7.53 -21.55
N LEU A 133 16.97 6.79 -22.01
CA LEU A 133 17.95 7.36 -22.94
C LEU A 133 17.29 7.48 -24.32
N PRO A 134 17.29 8.68 -24.95
CA PRO A 134 16.63 8.87 -26.25
C PRO A 134 17.03 7.85 -27.31
N GLN A 135 18.32 7.49 -27.36
CA GLN A 135 18.85 6.50 -28.31
C GLN A 135 18.31 5.09 -28.05
N ILE A 136 18.19 4.70 -26.78
CA ILE A 136 17.66 3.38 -26.39
C ILE A 136 16.16 3.33 -26.68
N ARG A 137 15.45 4.42 -26.38
CA ARG A 137 14.01 4.53 -26.67
C ARG A 137 13.71 4.46 -28.16
N LEU A 138 14.51 5.12 -29.00
CA LEU A 138 14.37 5.02 -30.46
C LEU A 138 14.52 3.57 -30.96
N VAL A 139 15.40 2.77 -30.36
CA VAL A 139 15.54 1.34 -30.69
C VAL A 139 14.30 0.56 -30.23
N ALA A 140 13.76 0.87 -29.05
CA ALA A 140 12.54 0.24 -28.57
C ALA A 140 11.31 0.57 -29.44
N ASP A 141 11.16 1.83 -29.87
CA ASP A 141 10.09 2.29 -30.77
C ASP A 141 10.03 1.52 -32.11
N GLN A 142 11.17 0.98 -32.55
CA GLN A 142 11.28 0.24 -33.81
C GLN A 142 10.99 -1.26 -33.67
N SER A 143 10.87 -1.79 -32.45
CA SER A 143 10.71 -3.22 -32.21
C SER A 143 9.78 -3.51 -31.04
N LEU A 144 8.66 -4.17 -31.34
CA LEU A 144 7.74 -4.65 -30.31
C LEU A 144 8.43 -5.57 -29.31
N ILE A 145 9.38 -6.41 -29.76
CA ILE A 145 10.12 -7.31 -28.86
C ILE A 145 10.95 -6.52 -27.86
N VAL A 146 11.64 -5.47 -28.31
CA VAL A 146 12.46 -4.61 -27.43
C VAL A 146 11.57 -3.82 -26.49
N THR A 147 10.45 -3.28 -26.97
CA THR A 147 9.47 -2.60 -26.11
C THR A 147 8.88 -3.55 -25.06
N LEU A 148 8.55 -4.80 -25.41
CA LEU A 148 8.07 -5.78 -24.42
C LEU A 148 9.15 -6.11 -23.38
N PHE A 149 10.42 -6.21 -23.80
CA PHE A 149 11.53 -6.42 -22.89
C PHE A 149 11.71 -5.23 -21.93
N GLU A 150 11.59 -4.00 -22.42
CA GLU A 150 11.54 -2.78 -21.61
C GLU A 150 10.42 -2.85 -20.56
N GLN A 151 9.19 -3.18 -20.96
CA GLN A 151 8.07 -3.31 -20.01
C GLN A 151 8.29 -4.42 -18.97
N ILE A 152 8.90 -5.54 -19.36
CA ILE A 152 9.27 -6.62 -18.44
C ILE A 152 10.34 -6.14 -17.45
N ALA A 153 11.34 -5.39 -17.92
CA ALA A 153 12.37 -4.82 -17.06
C ALA A 153 11.78 -3.85 -16.04
N PHE A 154 10.86 -2.97 -16.46
CA PHE A 154 10.12 -2.09 -15.56
C PHE A 154 9.31 -2.87 -14.52
N PHE A 155 8.57 -3.89 -14.96
CA PHE A 155 7.81 -4.72 -14.04
C PHE A 155 8.71 -5.42 -13.02
N ALA A 156 9.82 -6.02 -13.47
CA ALA A 156 10.76 -6.73 -12.61
C ALA A 156 11.41 -5.79 -11.58
N ALA A 157 11.90 -4.63 -12.02
CA ALA A 157 12.50 -3.63 -11.14
C ALA A 157 11.49 -3.06 -10.13
N GLY A 158 10.29 -2.71 -10.59
CA GLY A 158 9.21 -2.24 -9.72
C GLY A 158 8.78 -3.30 -8.71
N LEU A 159 8.59 -4.55 -9.14
CA LEU A 159 8.21 -5.64 -8.24
C LEU A 159 9.28 -5.88 -7.18
N LEU A 160 10.56 -5.87 -7.57
CA LEU A 160 11.68 -6.01 -6.64
C LEU A 160 11.69 -4.87 -5.61
N LEU A 161 11.53 -3.62 -6.06
CA LEU A 161 11.44 -2.44 -5.18
C LEU A 161 10.32 -2.60 -4.15
N TRP A 162 9.10 -2.91 -4.60
CA TRP A 162 7.94 -3.01 -3.70
C TRP A 162 8.07 -4.18 -2.72
N LEU A 163 8.55 -5.35 -3.18
CA LEU A 163 8.82 -6.48 -2.29
C LEU A 163 9.87 -6.14 -1.22
N SER A 164 11.01 -5.54 -1.62
CA SER A 164 12.05 -5.13 -0.68
C SER A 164 11.55 -4.10 0.32
N CYS A 165 10.83 -3.06 -0.13
CA CYS A 165 10.30 -2.01 0.75
C CYS A 165 9.25 -2.52 1.73
N LEU A 166 8.37 -3.42 1.29
CA LEU A 166 7.32 -3.98 2.14
C LEU A 166 7.90 -4.92 3.21
N SER A 167 8.91 -5.71 2.85
CA SER A 167 9.51 -6.74 3.73
C SER A 167 10.57 -6.19 4.70
N ALA A 168 11.19 -5.05 4.40
CA ALA A 168 12.17 -4.40 5.26
C ALA A 168 11.55 -3.68 6.48
N PRO A 169 12.39 -3.26 7.47
CA PRO A 169 11.96 -2.33 8.51
C PRO A 169 11.30 -1.07 7.91
N PRO A 170 10.22 -0.54 8.51
CA PRO A 170 9.41 0.52 7.89
C PRO A 170 10.21 1.72 7.38
N LEU A 171 11.15 2.24 8.17
CA LEU A 171 11.97 3.39 7.78
C LEU A 171 12.86 3.11 6.56
N ALA A 172 13.40 1.90 6.44
CA ALA A 172 14.20 1.53 5.28
C ALA A 172 13.34 1.46 4.01
N GLY A 173 12.13 0.90 4.12
CA GLY A 173 11.18 0.88 3.01
C GLY A 173 10.72 2.28 2.59
N VAL A 174 10.46 3.17 3.55
CA VAL A 174 10.17 4.59 3.28
C VAL A 174 11.31 5.25 2.54
N GLY A 175 12.56 5.03 2.97
CA GLY A 175 13.75 5.57 2.30
C GLY A 175 13.87 5.11 0.84
N GLY A 176 13.62 3.81 0.57
CA GLY A 176 13.62 3.28 -0.79
C GLY A 176 12.53 3.90 -1.68
N LEU A 177 11.29 3.97 -1.19
CA LEU A 177 10.18 4.58 -1.94
C LEU A 177 10.36 6.09 -2.14
N LEU A 178 10.93 6.80 -1.16
CA LEU A 178 11.24 8.22 -1.27
C LEU A 178 12.33 8.46 -2.33
N PHE A 179 13.40 7.67 -2.31
CA PHE A 179 14.45 7.75 -3.31
C PHE A 179 13.92 7.47 -4.73
N THR A 180 13.06 6.46 -4.88
CA THR A 180 12.39 6.19 -6.15
C THR A 180 11.51 7.37 -6.58
N SER A 181 10.69 7.88 -5.67
CA SER A 181 9.84 9.05 -5.94
C SER A 181 10.64 10.27 -6.41
N MET A 182 11.80 10.54 -5.81
CA MET A 182 12.64 11.68 -6.17
C MET A 182 13.11 11.61 -7.63
N HIS A 183 13.69 10.49 -8.07
CA HIS A 183 14.21 10.42 -9.43
C HIS A 183 13.10 10.27 -10.47
N MET A 184 12.02 9.55 -10.15
CA MET A 184 10.84 9.45 -11.02
C MET A 184 10.22 10.83 -11.26
N THR A 185 10.15 11.64 -10.20
CA THR A 185 9.68 13.03 -10.28
C THR A 185 10.67 13.89 -11.07
N LEU A 186 11.97 13.77 -10.81
CA LEU A 186 13.00 14.52 -11.55
C LEU A 186 12.89 14.27 -13.06
N ILE A 187 12.83 13.00 -13.47
CA ILE A 187 12.69 12.62 -14.89
C ILE A 187 11.37 13.18 -15.44
N GLY A 188 10.26 13.01 -14.73
CA GLY A 188 8.96 13.55 -15.15
C GLY A 188 8.98 15.07 -15.35
N VAL A 189 9.62 15.84 -14.45
CA VAL A 189 9.79 17.29 -14.60
C VAL A 189 10.62 17.62 -15.83
N LEU A 190 11.75 16.92 -16.03
CA LEU A 190 12.62 17.15 -17.19
C LEU A 190 11.88 16.90 -18.51
N LEU A 191 11.06 15.86 -18.57
CA LEU A 191 10.24 15.55 -19.74
C LEU A 191 9.13 16.59 -19.97
N ALA A 192 8.44 16.99 -18.89
CA ALA A 192 7.33 17.93 -18.91
C ALA A 192 7.74 19.38 -19.23
N LEU A 193 8.96 19.77 -18.87
CA LEU A 193 9.44 21.14 -19.02
C LEU A 193 10.52 21.30 -20.10
N ALA A 194 10.86 20.23 -20.83
CA ALA A 194 11.83 20.32 -21.91
C ALA A 194 11.37 21.34 -22.97
N PRO A 195 12.22 22.30 -23.36
CA PRO A 195 11.87 23.32 -24.35
C PRO A 195 11.83 22.78 -25.80
N ARG A 196 12.34 21.57 -26.01
CA ARG A 196 12.34 20.86 -27.29
C ARG A 196 11.96 19.39 -27.07
N PRO A 197 11.30 18.75 -28.04
CA PRO A 197 11.03 17.31 -27.96
C PRO A 197 12.36 16.54 -27.98
N LEU A 198 12.54 15.71 -26.97
CA LEU A 198 13.60 14.70 -26.86
C LEU A 198 13.19 13.39 -27.54
N TYR A 199 11.88 13.13 -27.61
CA TYR A 199 11.29 11.94 -28.21
C TYR A 199 10.35 12.28 -29.36
N GLY A 200 10.39 11.46 -30.41
CA GLY A 200 9.53 11.59 -31.58
C GLY A 200 9.90 12.76 -32.51
N VAL A 201 9.26 12.78 -33.68
CA VAL A 201 9.39 13.84 -34.69
C VAL A 201 8.02 14.17 -35.24
N GLY A 202 7.69 15.46 -35.38
CA GLY A 202 6.44 15.91 -35.99
C GLY A 202 5.22 15.70 -35.10
N ALA A 203 4.19 15.04 -35.63
CA ALA A 203 2.93 14.79 -34.94
C ALA A 203 2.67 13.28 -34.78
N VAL A 204 2.05 12.91 -33.66
CA VAL A 204 1.66 11.55 -33.31
C VAL A 204 0.21 11.53 -32.86
N THR A 205 -0.49 10.42 -33.06
CA THR A 205 -1.86 10.25 -32.56
C THR A 205 -1.82 9.43 -31.28
N CYS A 206 -2.25 10.01 -30.17
CA CYS A 206 -2.37 9.34 -28.88
C CYS A 206 -3.87 9.15 -28.57
N LEU A 207 -4.34 7.90 -28.51
CA LEU A 207 -5.75 7.57 -28.22
C LEU A 207 -6.77 8.33 -29.09
N GLY A 208 -6.46 8.51 -30.37
CA GLY A 208 -7.31 9.24 -31.32
C GLY A 208 -7.14 10.76 -31.32
N MET A 209 -6.33 11.32 -30.42
CA MET A 209 -6.02 12.74 -30.37
C MET A 209 -4.68 13.04 -31.06
N PRO A 210 -4.63 13.92 -32.08
CA PRO A 210 -3.38 14.34 -32.68
C PRO A 210 -2.63 15.29 -31.74
N LEU A 211 -1.36 14.98 -31.48
CA LEU A 211 -0.46 15.76 -30.62
C LEU A 211 0.84 16.06 -31.39
N SER A 212 1.44 17.21 -31.13
CA SER A 212 2.83 17.46 -31.52
C SER A 212 3.76 16.60 -30.64
N ALA A 213 4.96 16.28 -31.13
CA ALA A 213 5.95 15.53 -30.36
C ALA A 213 6.26 16.19 -29.00
N ALA A 214 6.30 17.53 -28.96
CA ALA A 214 6.48 18.27 -27.71
C ALA A 214 5.29 18.06 -26.75
N ALA A 215 4.06 18.20 -27.23
CA ALA A 215 2.87 18.03 -26.40
C ALA A 215 2.74 16.58 -25.89
N ASP A 216 2.99 15.60 -26.74
CA ASP A 216 2.96 14.16 -26.38
C ASP A 216 3.99 13.84 -25.28
N GLN A 217 5.23 14.32 -25.42
CA GLN A 217 6.24 14.18 -24.38
C GLN A 217 5.83 14.85 -23.07
N GLN A 218 5.31 16.08 -23.14
CA GLN A 218 4.97 16.86 -21.95
C GLN A 218 3.84 16.20 -21.16
N VAL A 219 2.81 15.71 -21.85
CA VAL A 219 1.72 14.93 -21.26
C VAL A 219 2.27 13.66 -20.60
N GLY A 220 3.19 12.97 -21.28
CA GLY A 220 3.87 11.81 -20.71
C GLY A 220 4.64 12.13 -19.42
N GLY A 221 5.41 13.22 -19.40
CA GLY A 221 6.11 13.69 -18.22
C GLY A 221 5.18 14.04 -17.05
N VAL A 222 4.05 14.69 -17.33
CA VAL A 222 3.01 14.98 -16.31
C VAL A 222 2.37 13.70 -15.77
N ALA A 223 2.10 12.71 -16.63
CA ALA A 223 1.57 11.42 -16.18
C ALA A 223 2.56 10.71 -15.23
N MET A 224 3.86 10.71 -15.58
CA MET A 224 4.92 10.17 -14.75
C MET A 224 5.00 10.87 -13.38
N LEU A 225 4.95 12.20 -13.36
CA LEU A 225 4.94 13.01 -12.15
C LEU A 225 3.78 12.65 -11.22
N LEU A 226 2.56 12.72 -11.75
CA LEU A 226 1.36 12.59 -10.93
C LEU A 226 1.21 11.17 -10.37
N VAL A 227 1.33 10.16 -11.23
CA VAL A 227 1.14 8.77 -10.81
C VAL A 227 2.26 8.32 -9.88
N GLY A 228 3.50 8.71 -10.18
CA GLY A 228 4.67 8.38 -9.35
C GLY A 228 4.56 9.02 -7.98
N ALA A 229 4.31 10.33 -7.93
CA ALA A 229 4.16 11.06 -6.67
C ALA A 229 3.06 10.44 -5.79
N VAL A 230 1.87 10.19 -6.34
CA VAL A 230 0.76 9.63 -5.57
C VAL A 230 1.08 8.22 -5.07
N SER A 231 1.56 7.33 -5.94
CA SER A 231 1.79 5.92 -5.58
C SER A 231 2.87 5.76 -4.51
N TYR A 232 4.04 6.36 -4.73
CA TYR A 232 5.15 6.22 -3.79
C TYR A 232 4.89 6.95 -2.47
N LEU A 233 4.17 8.08 -2.49
CA LEU A 233 3.71 8.76 -1.28
C LEU A 233 2.74 7.89 -0.48
N VAL A 234 1.73 7.30 -1.12
CA VAL A 234 0.77 6.39 -0.47
C VAL A 234 1.51 5.20 0.14
N GLY A 235 2.46 4.60 -0.59
CA GLY A 235 3.31 3.52 -0.09
C GLY A 235 4.15 3.94 1.13
N GLY A 236 4.78 5.11 1.07
CA GLY A 236 5.56 5.69 2.17
C GLY A 236 4.72 5.95 3.41
N ILE A 237 3.55 6.58 3.26
CA ILE A 237 2.60 6.83 4.35
C ILE A 237 2.13 5.50 4.97
N ALA A 238 1.81 4.50 4.13
CA ALA A 238 1.40 3.18 4.63
C ALA A 238 2.49 2.51 5.48
N LEU A 239 3.76 2.63 5.09
CA LEU A 239 4.89 2.13 5.87
C LEU A 239 5.11 2.93 7.16
N LEU A 240 5.01 4.27 7.12
CA LEU A 240 5.09 5.11 8.31
C LEU A 240 3.96 4.78 9.31
N ASN A 241 2.74 4.55 8.84
CA ASN A 241 1.64 4.14 9.70
C ASN A 241 1.93 2.80 10.41
N ARG A 242 2.60 1.85 9.73
CA ARG A 242 3.04 0.60 10.36
C ARG A 242 4.09 0.82 11.44
N LEU A 243 4.98 1.79 11.26
CA LEU A 243 5.97 2.17 12.27
C LEU A 243 5.30 2.71 13.53
N VAL A 244 4.41 3.69 13.37
CA VAL A 244 3.69 4.31 14.49
C VAL A 244 2.87 3.28 15.24
N ALA A 245 2.10 2.44 14.53
CA ALA A 245 1.27 1.40 15.12
C ALA A 245 2.05 0.28 15.82
N ALA A 246 3.35 0.12 15.53
CA ALA A 246 4.20 -0.88 16.17
C ALA A 246 4.80 -0.39 17.50
N THR A 247 4.66 0.89 17.84
CA THR A 247 5.13 1.46 19.11
C THR A 247 4.09 1.15 20.19
N PRO A 248 4.37 0.29 21.19
CA PRO A 248 3.42 0.05 22.28
C PRO A 248 3.32 1.30 23.15
N ASP A 249 2.12 1.61 23.66
CA ASP A 249 1.93 2.61 24.70
C ASP A 249 2.95 2.36 25.84
N GLY A 250 3.67 3.41 26.23
CA GLY A 250 4.72 3.36 27.25
C GLY A 250 4.23 2.93 28.64
N PRO A 251 5.16 2.71 29.59
CA PRO A 251 4.90 2.05 30.86
C PRO A 251 4.11 2.94 31.83
N GLU A 252 2.78 2.97 31.71
CA GLU A 252 1.88 3.61 32.69
C GLU A 252 1.02 2.58 33.45
N ARG A 253 1.53 1.35 33.61
CA ARG A 253 0.92 0.28 34.43
C ARG A 253 1.86 -0.26 35.50
N ALA A 254 2.58 0.63 36.16
CA ALA A 254 3.37 0.31 37.35
C ALA A 254 3.31 1.47 38.35
N ARG A 255 2.10 1.85 38.80
CA ARG A 255 1.86 2.54 40.07
C ARG A 255 0.53 2.09 40.63
#